data_AF-A0A8T7F495-F1
#
_entry.id   AF-A0A8T7F495-F1
#
_cell.length_a   1.000
_cell.length_b   1.000
_cell.length_c   1.000
_cell.angle_alpha   90.00
_cell.angle_beta   90.00
_cell.angle_gamma   90.00
#
_symmetry.space_group_name_H-M   'P 1'
#
loop_
_entity.id
_entity.type
_entity.pdbx_description
1 polymer ?
#
loop_
_entity_poly.entity_id
_entity_poly.type
_entity_poly.pdbx_seq_one_letter_code
_entity_poly.pdbx_strand_id
1 'polypeptide(L)'
;MSYFENPKDFSEPQVARRVNINSGLAIIVTLALMGLGMIFRNSILNSTVPFEDEENGIRGQIPLNWLLDENQQDYVFRVENPNARPYKTLIQASLLTVGPDANPRSVVDLLVVQGPNRLPGYHVQSISETSLGEDDAVEIQYSFIQSDPNPFLQSVPVVVQGVDLVVLRGNQAVILTYRDAAENFDDNRPYFDRFLQTVEY
;
A
#
# COMPACT_ATOMS: atom_id res chain seq x y z
N MET A 1 -90.54 15.45 13.60
CA MET A 1 -89.67 16.62 13.82
C MET A 1 -88.54 16.18 14.74
N SER A 2 -87.32 16.59 14.42
CA SER A 2 -86.09 16.55 15.24
C SER A 2 -84.94 15.68 14.73
N TYR A 3 -84.08 16.38 13.98
CA TYR A 3 -82.61 16.40 13.96
C TYR A 3 -81.80 15.09 13.78
N PHE A 4 -81.26 14.97 12.57
CA PHE A 4 -80.04 14.25 12.26
C PHE A 4 -78.83 14.90 12.96
N GLU A 5 -78.12 14.13 13.76
CA GLU A 5 -76.79 14.48 14.28
C GLU A 5 -75.74 13.90 13.33
N ASN A 6 -74.96 14.76 12.69
CA ASN A 6 -73.90 14.39 11.76
C ASN A 6 -72.56 14.38 12.51
N PRO A 7 -71.94 13.22 12.79
CA PRO A 7 -70.64 13.18 13.43
C PRO A 7 -69.53 13.37 12.38
N LYS A 8 -68.97 14.59 12.38
CA LYS A 8 -67.55 14.94 12.23
C LYS A 8 -66.69 14.06 11.29
N ASP A 9 -66.46 14.62 10.10
CA ASP A 9 -65.13 14.85 9.50
C ASP A 9 -63.98 13.91 9.94
N PHE A 10 -63.83 12.78 9.24
CA PHE A 10 -62.62 11.97 9.28
C PHE A 10 -61.57 12.56 8.34
N SER A 11 -60.79 13.50 8.86
CA SER A 11 -59.59 14.03 8.21
C SER A 11 -58.41 13.07 8.35
N GLU A 12 -58.39 11.99 7.56
CA GLU A 12 -57.19 11.13 7.43
C GLU A 12 -56.71 11.05 5.97
N PRO A 13 -55.72 11.90 5.60
CA PRO A 13 -54.57 11.36 4.88
C PRO A 13 -53.23 12.02 5.27
N GLN A 14 -53.20 12.77 6.39
CA GLN A 14 -51.99 13.54 6.77
C GLN A 14 -50.92 12.68 7.45
N VAL A 15 -51.32 11.64 8.20
CA VAL A 15 -50.39 10.82 8.99
C VAL A 15 -49.57 9.87 8.10
N ALA A 16 -50.20 9.19 7.14
CA ALA A 16 -49.52 8.25 6.24
C ALA A 16 -48.45 8.93 5.35
N ARG A 17 -48.73 10.15 4.86
CA ARG A 17 -47.77 10.91 4.04
C ARG A 17 -46.54 11.36 4.84
N ARG A 18 -46.71 11.73 6.11
CA ARG A 18 -45.59 12.15 6.99
C ARG A 18 -44.70 10.97 7.40
N VAL A 19 -45.28 9.79 7.66
CA VAL A 19 -44.52 8.58 8.00
C VAL A 19 -43.63 8.12 6.84
N ASN A 20 -44.11 8.20 5.60
CA ASN A 20 -43.33 7.84 4.42
C ASN A 20 -42.17 8.82 4.14
N ILE A 21 -42.38 10.12 4.38
CA ILE A 21 -41.33 11.15 4.23
C ILE A 21 -40.26 10.97 5.32
N ASN A 22 -40.65 10.78 6.57
CA ASN A 22 -39.70 10.61 7.68
C ASN A 22 -38.87 9.33 7.52
N SER A 23 -39.49 8.24 7.06
CA SER A 23 -38.80 6.96 6.83
C SER A 23 -37.83 7.04 5.65
N GLY A 24 -38.24 7.70 4.55
CA GLY A 24 -37.35 7.96 3.41
C GLY A 24 -36.16 8.86 3.78
N LEU A 25 -36.39 9.91 4.56
CA LEU A 25 -35.32 10.76 5.09
C LEU A 25 -34.36 9.99 5.98
N ALA A 26 -34.86 9.12 6.86
CA ALA A 26 -34.01 8.30 7.73
C ALA A 26 -33.08 7.35 6.93
N ILE A 27 -33.59 6.74 5.86
CA ILE A 27 -32.79 5.88 4.97
C ILE A 27 -31.70 6.69 4.26
N ILE A 28 -32.05 7.85 3.71
CA ILE A 28 -31.10 8.74 3.03
C ILE A 28 -30.00 9.20 3.99
N VAL A 29 -30.37 9.63 5.20
CA VAL A 29 -29.40 10.05 6.22
C VAL A 29 -28.49 8.89 6.62
N THR A 30 -29.03 7.68 6.77
CA THR A 30 -28.24 6.49 7.11
C THR A 30 -27.22 6.16 6.02
N LEU A 31 -27.64 6.16 4.75
CA LEU A 31 -26.74 5.94 3.61
C LEU A 31 -25.67 7.04 3.50
N ALA A 32 -26.05 8.30 3.75
CA ALA A 32 -25.11 9.42 3.76
C ALA A 32 -24.06 9.28 4.87
N LEU A 33 -24.47 8.94 6.09
CA LEU A 33 -23.56 8.72 7.22
C LEU A 33 -22.63 7.51 6.98
N MET A 34 -23.15 6.43 6.40
CA MET A 34 -22.35 5.26 6.03
C MET A 34 -21.33 5.59 4.94
N GLY A 35 -21.74 6.34 3.90
CA GLY A 35 -20.84 6.82 2.86
C GLY A 35 -19.74 7.72 3.40
N LEU A 36 -20.10 8.68 4.26
CA LEU A 36 -19.12 9.54 4.94
C LEU A 36 -18.15 8.72 5.81
N GLY A 37 -18.65 7.72 6.55
CA GLY A 37 -17.83 6.82 7.33
C GLY A 37 -16.79 6.06 6.50
N MET A 38 -17.16 5.59 5.30
CA MET A 38 -16.22 4.94 4.38
C MET A 38 -15.17 5.91 3.85
N ILE A 39 -15.55 7.14 3.50
CA ILE A 39 -14.61 8.17 3.03
C ILE A 39 -13.59 8.50 4.13
N PHE A 40 -14.05 8.73 5.37
CA PHE A 40 -13.17 8.99 6.51
C PHE A 40 -12.25 7.80 6.81
N ARG A 41 -12.78 6.57 6.79
CA ARG A 41 -11.97 5.35 6.96
C ARG A 41 -10.88 5.26 5.90
N ASN A 42 -11.22 5.50 4.63
CA ASN A 42 -10.26 5.48 3.54
C ASN A 42 -9.23 6.61 3.65
N SER A 43 -9.61 7.78 4.16
CA SER A 43 -8.71 8.90 4.39
C SER A 43 -7.69 8.61 5.50
N ILE A 44 -8.11 7.94 6.59
CA ILE A 44 -7.20 7.56 7.69
C ILE A 44 -6.26 6.43 7.25
N LEU A 45 -6.78 5.42 6.55
CA LEU A 45 -5.99 4.27 6.10
C LEU A 45 -4.96 4.62 5.01
N ASN A 46 -5.21 5.67 4.22
CA ASN A 46 -4.31 6.11 3.14
C ASN A 46 -3.61 7.43 3.45
N SER A 47 -3.60 7.88 4.70
CA SER A 47 -2.86 9.10 5.07
C SER A 47 -1.36 8.85 4.85
N THR A 48 -0.65 9.81 4.28
CA THR A 48 0.81 9.74 4.04
C THR A 48 1.51 10.85 4.81
N VAL A 49 2.80 10.64 5.13
CA VAL A 49 3.68 11.66 5.70
C VAL A 49 4.88 11.88 4.78
N PRO A 50 5.34 13.14 4.62
CA PRO A 50 6.55 13.41 3.86
C PRO A 50 7.77 12.84 4.61
N PHE A 51 8.67 12.23 3.86
CA PHE A 51 9.97 11.77 4.29
C PHE A 51 11.04 12.47 3.44
N GLU A 52 12.11 12.90 4.08
CA GLU A 52 13.22 13.60 3.45
C GLU A 52 14.52 13.18 4.12
N ASP A 53 15.39 12.53 3.34
CA ASP A 53 16.78 12.26 3.71
C ASP A 53 17.69 13.19 2.91
N GLU A 54 18.20 14.23 3.57
CA GLU A 54 19.11 15.21 2.96
C GLU A 54 20.50 14.63 2.66
N GLU A 55 20.94 13.57 3.34
CA GLU A 55 22.27 12.97 3.16
C GLU A 55 22.32 12.12 1.89
N ASN A 56 21.27 11.34 1.65
CA ASN A 56 21.16 10.46 0.48
C ASN A 56 20.36 11.08 -0.68
N GLY A 57 19.74 12.24 -0.46
CA GLY A 57 18.99 12.99 -1.46
C GLY A 57 17.69 12.31 -1.90
N ILE A 58 17.13 11.43 -1.07
CA ILE A 58 15.88 10.73 -1.34
C ILE A 58 14.74 11.40 -0.58
N ARG A 59 13.65 11.73 -1.28
CA ARG A 59 12.45 12.35 -0.71
C ARG A 59 11.21 11.64 -1.23
N GLY A 60 10.15 11.58 -0.44
CA GLY A 60 8.90 10.96 -0.90
C GLY A 60 7.82 10.94 0.16
N GLN A 61 6.69 10.30 -0.17
CA GLN A 61 5.58 10.12 0.76
C GLN A 61 5.44 8.66 1.17
N ILE A 62 5.38 8.42 2.48
CA ILE A 62 5.22 7.07 3.06
C ILE A 62 3.89 6.96 3.82
N PRO A 63 3.30 5.76 3.94
CA PRO A 63 2.04 5.61 4.67
C PRO A 63 2.16 5.95 6.17
N LEU A 64 1.15 6.66 6.68
CA LEU A 64 1.02 7.02 8.08
C LEU A 64 0.88 5.75 8.94
N ASN A 65 1.59 5.70 10.07
CA ASN A 65 1.66 4.58 11.03
C ASN A 65 2.50 3.37 10.64
N TRP A 66 3.28 3.45 9.56
CA TRP A 66 4.32 2.46 9.31
C TRP A 66 5.58 2.80 10.10
N LEU A 67 6.33 1.78 10.51
CA LEU A 67 7.55 1.93 11.28
C LEU A 67 8.68 2.28 10.32
N LEU A 68 9.25 3.47 10.48
CA LEU A 68 10.40 3.96 9.72
C LEU A 68 11.70 3.56 10.44
N ASP A 69 12.65 3.03 9.68
CA ASP A 69 13.99 2.71 10.11
C ASP A 69 15.01 3.29 9.10
N GLU A 70 15.91 4.12 9.60
CA GLU A 70 16.91 4.90 8.85
C GLU A 70 18.35 4.53 9.26
N ASN A 71 18.53 3.53 10.16
CA ASN A 71 19.81 3.33 10.86
C ASN A 71 20.54 2.03 10.48
N GLN A 72 20.56 1.64 9.20
CA GLN A 72 21.33 0.47 8.74
C GLN A 72 22.20 0.77 7.52
N GLN A 73 23.38 0.13 7.45
CA GLN A 73 24.34 0.32 6.36
C GLN A 73 23.86 -0.21 5.00
N ASP A 74 22.84 -1.07 4.98
CA ASP A 74 22.40 -1.79 3.78
C ASP A 74 21.23 -1.08 3.03
N TYR A 75 20.61 -0.06 3.63
CA TYR A 75 19.52 0.70 3.04
C TYR A 75 19.52 2.15 3.52
N VAL A 76 18.97 3.04 2.69
CA VAL A 76 18.77 4.44 3.05
C VAL A 76 17.62 4.54 4.05
N PHE A 77 16.49 3.94 3.71
CA PHE A 77 15.37 3.83 4.62
C PHE A 77 14.60 2.54 4.37
N ARG A 78 13.91 2.09 5.41
CA ARG A 78 12.94 1.00 5.37
C ARG A 78 11.69 1.41 6.13
N VAL A 79 10.54 1.14 5.57
CA VAL A 79 9.24 1.35 6.20
C VAL A 79 8.46 0.06 6.23
N GLU A 80 7.97 -0.33 7.40
CA GLU A 80 7.22 -1.59 7.60
C GLU A 80 5.86 -1.34 8.22
N ASN A 81 4.82 -2.06 7.76
CA ASN A 81 3.54 -2.11 8.46
C ASN A 81 3.60 -3.09 9.65
N PRO A 82 3.58 -2.63 10.91
CA PRO A 82 3.69 -3.51 12.07
C PRO A 82 2.46 -4.41 12.28
N ASN A 83 1.32 -4.01 11.72
CA ASN A 83 0.04 -4.70 11.87
C ASN A 83 -0.22 -5.70 10.74
N ALA A 84 0.56 -5.65 9.66
CA ALA A 84 0.43 -6.61 8.58
C ALA A 84 0.80 -8.02 9.06
N ARG A 85 0.00 -8.98 8.60
CA ARG A 85 0.14 -10.41 8.83
C ARG A 85 -0.20 -11.10 7.52
N PRO A 86 0.39 -12.26 7.22
CA PRO A 86 1.37 -13.01 8.03
C PRO A 86 2.82 -12.50 7.87
N TYR A 87 3.08 -11.65 6.87
CA TYR A 87 4.32 -10.91 6.67
C TYR A 87 4.09 -9.42 6.90
N LYS A 88 5.11 -8.69 7.36
CA LYS A 88 5.02 -7.23 7.50
C LYS A 88 5.27 -6.59 6.14
N THR A 89 4.25 -5.98 5.53
CA THR A 89 4.40 -5.22 4.28
C THR A 89 5.55 -4.23 4.42
N LEU A 90 6.47 -4.25 3.45
CA LEU A 90 7.73 -3.53 3.49
C LEU A 90 7.92 -2.70 2.23
N ILE A 91 8.34 -1.45 2.42
CA ILE A 91 8.89 -0.59 1.37
C ILE A 91 10.30 -0.17 1.81
N GLN A 92 11.28 -0.25 0.91
CA GLN A 92 12.67 0.08 1.22
C GLN A 92 13.33 0.77 0.03
N ALA A 93 14.21 1.74 0.27
CA ALA A 93 15.14 2.22 -0.74
C ALA A 93 16.58 1.88 -0.33
N SER A 94 17.36 1.41 -1.30
CA SER A 94 18.79 1.14 -1.10
C SER A 94 19.60 1.70 -2.26
N LEU A 95 20.83 2.10 -1.96
CA LEU A 95 21.76 2.65 -2.93
C LEU A 95 22.88 1.65 -3.18
N LEU A 96 23.23 1.46 -4.45
CA LEU A 96 24.37 0.64 -4.86
C LEU A 96 25.28 1.46 -5.75
N THR A 97 26.56 1.59 -5.40
CA THR A 97 27.54 2.23 -6.29
C THR A 97 27.79 1.37 -7.52
N VAL A 98 27.72 1.98 -8.71
CA VAL A 98 27.89 1.30 -9.99
C VAL A 98 28.97 1.98 -10.85
N GLY A 99 29.54 1.21 -11.77
CA GLY A 99 30.51 1.71 -12.74
C GLY A 99 29.87 2.66 -13.78
N PRO A 100 30.67 3.45 -14.51
CA PRO A 100 30.17 4.43 -15.48
C PRO A 100 29.42 3.82 -16.67
N ASP A 101 29.69 2.55 -17.00
CA ASP A 101 29.04 1.82 -18.08
C ASP A 101 27.84 0.96 -17.61
N ALA A 102 27.43 1.13 -16.34
CA ALA A 102 26.30 0.39 -15.80
C ALA A 102 25.00 0.83 -16.45
N ASN A 103 24.08 -0.11 -16.61
CA ASN A 103 22.68 0.13 -16.97
C ASN A 103 21.77 -0.55 -15.94
N PRO A 104 20.49 -0.14 -15.81
CA PRO A 104 19.57 -0.74 -14.83
C PRO A 104 19.49 -2.27 -14.94
N ARG A 105 19.58 -2.80 -16.17
CA ARG A 105 19.54 -4.24 -16.40
C ARG A 105 20.72 -4.98 -15.79
N SER A 106 21.94 -4.45 -15.90
CA SER A 106 23.14 -5.04 -15.32
C SER A 106 23.07 -5.12 -13.79
N VAL A 107 22.40 -4.15 -13.15
CA VAL A 107 22.16 -4.16 -11.71
C VAL A 107 21.12 -5.20 -11.34
N VAL A 108 20.04 -5.33 -12.12
CA VAL A 108 19.04 -6.40 -11.93
C VAL A 108 19.69 -7.78 -12.08
N ASP A 109 20.54 -7.98 -13.08
CA ASP A 109 21.24 -9.26 -13.26
C ASP A 109 22.13 -9.58 -12.03
N LEU A 110 22.78 -8.58 -11.44
CA LEU A 110 23.51 -8.73 -10.18
C LEU A 110 22.58 -9.12 -9.02
N LEU A 111 21.41 -8.47 -8.89
CA LEU A 111 20.43 -8.80 -7.84
C LEU A 111 19.90 -10.22 -7.99
N VAL A 112 19.63 -10.69 -9.21
CA VAL A 112 19.19 -12.07 -9.49
C VAL A 112 20.25 -13.08 -9.06
N VAL A 113 21.52 -12.81 -9.35
CA VAL A 113 22.64 -13.69 -8.94
C VAL A 113 22.79 -13.73 -7.41
N GLN A 114 22.57 -12.61 -6.73
CA GLN A 114 22.67 -12.53 -5.27
C GLN A 114 21.44 -13.06 -4.53
N GLY A 115 20.26 -13.06 -5.17
CA GLY A 115 18.97 -13.40 -4.59
C GLY A 115 18.98 -14.70 -3.77
N PRO A 116 19.44 -15.85 -4.31
CA PRO A 116 19.46 -17.12 -3.59
C PRO A 116 20.30 -17.13 -2.31
N ASN A 117 21.33 -16.28 -2.21
CA ASN A 117 22.16 -16.17 -1.01
C ASN A 117 21.51 -15.29 0.08
N ARG A 118 20.56 -14.42 -0.30
CA ARG A 118 19.91 -13.46 0.59
C ARG A 118 18.52 -13.92 1.02
N LEU A 119 17.82 -14.64 0.14
CA LEU A 119 16.40 -14.96 0.28
C LEU A 119 16.18 -16.47 0.07
N PRO A 120 15.79 -17.22 1.12
CA PRO A 120 15.51 -18.65 1.00
C PRO A 120 14.40 -18.93 0.00
N GLY A 121 14.62 -19.86 -0.94
CA GLY A 121 13.61 -20.19 -1.95
C GLY A 121 13.36 -19.07 -2.97
N TYR A 122 14.35 -18.18 -3.19
CA TYR A 122 14.27 -17.11 -4.17
C TYR A 122 13.93 -17.63 -5.59
N HIS A 123 12.90 -17.07 -6.19
CA HIS A 123 12.48 -17.37 -7.55
C HIS A 123 12.01 -16.12 -8.27
N VAL A 124 12.62 -15.82 -9.41
CA VAL A 124 12.25 -14.69 -10.28
C VAL A 124 11.01 -15.07 -11.08
N GLN A 125 10.01 -14.20 -11.05
CA GLN A 125 8.74 -14.37 -11.76
C GLN A 125 8.73 -13.62 -13.09
N SER A 126 9.19 -12.36 -13.06
CA SER A 126 9.27 -11.52 -14.25
C SER A 126 10.38 -10.49 -14.12
N ILE A 127 10.88 -10.05 -15.26
CA ILE A 127 11.76 -8.88 -15.37
C ILE A 127 11.25 -8.07 -16.56
N SER A 128 10.94 -6.80 -16.35
CA SER A 128 10.36 -5.91 -17.36
C SER A 128 11.02 -4.55 -17.35
N GLU A 129 11.26 -4.02 -18.54
CA GLU A 129 11.63 -2.61 -18.72
C GLU A 129 10.42 -1.73 -18.43
N THR A 130 10.66 -0.62 -17.74
CA THR A 130 9.64 0.35 -17.35
C THR A 130 10.29 1.72 -17.19
N SER A 131 9.58 2.71 -16.68
CA SER A 131 10.14 4.03 -16.37
C SER A 131 9.71 4.50 -14.99
N LEU A 132 10.57 5.31 -14.37
CA LEU A 132 10.26 6.05 -13.15
C LEU A 132 10.38 7.54 -13.46
N GLY A 133 9.24 8.21 -13.62
CA GLY A 133 9.23 9.56 -14.19
C GLY A 133 9.74 9.55 -15.63
N GLU A 134 10.82 10.28 -15.90
CA GLU A 134 11.47 10.35 -17.22
C GLU A 134 12.66 9.37 -17.36
N ASP A 135 13.04 8.68 -16.28
CA ASP A 135 14.21 7.80 -16.29
C ASP A 135 13.84 6.34 -16.64
N ASP A 136 14.72 5.70 -17.41
CA ASP A 136 14.63 4.27 -17.72
C ASP A 136 14.85 3.43 -16.46
N ALA A 137 13.94 2.50 -16.20
CA ALA A 137 13.97 1.62 -15.05
C ALA A 137 13.75 0.16 -15.45
N VAL A 138 14.19 -0.76 -14.60
CA VAL A 138 13.88 -2.19 -14.75
C VAL A 138 13.21 -2.68 -13.47
N GLU A 139 12.02 -3.24 -13.63
CA GLU A 139 11.28 -3.90 -12.55
C GLU A 139 11.60 -5.40 -12.57
N ILE A 140 11.90 -5.97 -11.41
CA ILE A 140 11.97 -7.41 -11.19
C ILE A 140 10.92 -7.82 -10.16
N GLN A 141 10.08 -8.80 -10.53
CA GLN A 141 9.18 -9.46 -9.60
C GLN A 141 9.74 -10.83 -9.23
N TYR A 142 9.70 -11.16 -7.94
CA TYR A 142 10.22 -12.40 -7.41
C TYR A 142 9.39 -12.88 -6.23
N SER A 143 9.67 -14.09 -5.80
CA SER A 143 9.13 -14.67 -4.58
C SER A 143 10.21 -15.37 -3.78
N PHE A 144 9.98 -15.51 -2.48
CA PHE A 144 10.83 -16.27 -1.58
C PHE A 144 10.02 -16.79 -0.39
N ILE A 145 10.61 -17.64 0.42
CA ILE A 145 9.99 -18.23 1.60
C ILE A 145 10.54 -17.55 2.84
N GLN A 146 9.65 -16.94 3.62
CA GLN A 146 9.97 -16.43 4.95
C GLN A 146 9.47 -17.43 6.00
N SER A 147 10.33 -17.78 6.94
CA SER A 147 9.97 -18.57 8.13
C SER A 147 10.33 -17.77 9.39
N ASP A 148 9.65 -18.01 10.51
CA ASP A 148 10.08 -17.45 11.79
C ASP A 148 11.41 -18.11 12.17
N PRO A 149 12.49 -17.33 12.42
CA PRO A 149 13.77 -17.90 12.80
C PRO A 149 13.73 -18.56 14.19
N ASN A 150 12.67 -18.36 14.99
CA ASN A 150 12.54 -18.95 16.31
C ASN A 150 12.12 -20.44 16.23
N PRO A 151 13.02 -21.40 16.53
CA PRO A 151 12.72 -22.83 16.40
C PRO A 151 11.74 -23.35 17.46
N PHE A 152 11.42 -22.54 18.48
CA PHE A 152 10.48 -22.89 19.55
C PHE A 152 9.04 -22.46 19.24
N LEU A 153 8.84 -21.60 18.25
CA LEU A 153 7.52 -21.20 17.79
C LEU A 153 7.16 -22.05 16.55
N GLN A 154 6.01 -22.72 16.60
CA GLN A 154 5.46 -23.34 15.40
C GLN A 154 4.92 -22.24 14.51
N SER A 155 5.72 -21.81 13.52
CA SER A 155 5.28 -20.89 12.47
C SER A 155 5.09 -21.64 11.16
N VAL A 156 4.01 -21.33 10.44
CA VAL A 156 3.83 -21.80 9.06
C VAL A 156 4.69 -20.90 8.15
N PRO A 157 5.57 -21.47 7.31
CA PRO A 157 6.31 -20.69 6.31
C PRO A 157 5.35 -19.92 5.40
N VAL A 158 5.71 -18.67 5.12
CA VAL A 158 4.93 -17.76 4.29
C VAL A 158 5.67 -17.54 2.99
N VAL A 159 4.94 -17.62 1.86
CA VAL A 159 5.48 -17.17 0.58
C VAL A 159 5.35 -15.66 0.51
N VAL A 160 6.46 -14.98 0.31
CA VAL A 160 6.54 -13.53 0.16
C VAL A 160 6.79 -13.22 -1.31
N GLN A 161 6.03 -12.28 -1.86
CA GLN A 161 6.28 -11.70 -3.17
C GLN A 161 6.98 -10.37 -3.00
N GLY A 162 7.91 -10.08 -3.92
CA GLY A 162 8.70 -8.86 -3.91
C GLY A 162 8.81 -8.25 -5.30
N VAL A 163 8.90 -6.94 -5.32
CA VAL A 163 9.27 -6.14 -6.48
C VAL A 163 10.51 -5.35 -6.11
N ASP A 164 11.53 -5.39 -6.95
CA ASP A 164 12.58 -4.38 -6.92
C ASP A 164 12.51 -3.56 -8.23
N LEU A 165 12.40 -2.25 -8.11
CA LEU A 165 12.51 -1.31 -9.22
C LEU A 165 13.89 -0.67 -9.16
N VAL A 166 14.64 -0.80 -10.25
CA VAL A 166 16.01 -0.30 -10.35
C VAL A 166 16.08 0.84 -11.35
N VAL A 167 16.61 1.97 -10.91
CA VAL A 167 16.90 3.14 -11.74
C VAL A 167 18.33 3.63 -11.47
N LEU A 168 18.94 4.31 -12.44
CA LEU A 168 20.29 4.86 -12.29
C LEU A 168 20.26 6.37 -12.09
N ARG A 169 21.11 6.85 -11.19
CA ARG A 169 21.40 8.26 -10.97
C ARG A 169 22.92 8.46 -10.90
N GLY A 170 23.50 8.97 -11.99
CA GLY A 170 24.95 9.14 -12.09
C GLY A 170 25.68 7.81 -11.91
N ASN A 171 26.50 7.69 -10.85
CA ASN A 171 27.26 6.48 -10.50
C ASN A 171 26.59 5.62 -9.41
N GLN A 172 25.30 5.80 -9.20
CA GLN A 172 24.53 5.06 -8.21
C GLN A 172 23.32 4.41 -8.87
N ALA A 173 23.00 3.19 -8.44
CA ALA A 173 21.72 2.56 -8.68
C ALA A 173 20.84 2.75 -7.44
N VAL A 174 19.64 3.28 -7.67
CA VAL A 174 18.59 3.39 -6.67
C VAL A 174 17.70 2.16 -6.84
N ILE A 175 17.61 1.36 -5.77
CA ILE A 175 16.81 0.13 -5.74
C ILE A 175 15.65 0.36 -4.79
N LEU A 176 14.45 0.47 -5.35
CA LEU A 176 13.20 0.63 -4.60
C LEU A 176 12.52 -0.72 -4.49
N THR A 177 12.44 -1.25 -3.27
CA THR A 177 11.92 -2.58 -2.98
C THR A 177 10.55 -2.49 -2.31
N TYR A 178 9.61 -3.30 -2.78
CA TYR A 178 8.34 -3.59 -2.12
C TYR A 178 8.22 -5.08 -1.87
N ARG A 179 7.76 -5.48 -0.67
CA ARG A 179 7.54 -6.89 -0.32
C ARG A 179 6.28 -7.06 0.51
N ASP A 180 5.53 -8.12 0.22
CA ASP A 180 4.39 -8.54 1.03
C ASP A 180 4.17 -10.05 0.97
N ALA A 181 3.36 -10.59 1.87
CA ALA A 181 2.82 -11.93 1.74
C ALA A 181 2.10 -12.07 0.39
N ALA A 182 2.32 -13.18 -0.30
CA ALA A 182 1.79 -13.41 -1.64
C ALA A 182 0.26 -13.27 -1.72
N GLU A 183 -0.46 -13.57 -0.62
CA GLU A 183 -1.92 -13.45 -0.54
C GLU A 183 -2.41 -11.99 -0.46
N ASN A 184 -1.58 -11.05 0.00
CA ASN A 184 -1.95 -9.64 0.17
C ASN A 184 -1.24 -8.72 -0.84
N PHE A 185 -0.37 -9.28 -1.67
CA PHE A 185 0.57 -8.52 -2.48
C PHE A 185 -0.12 -7.52 -3.40
N ASP A 186 -1.13 -7.96 -4.16
CA ASP A 186 -1.90 -7.12 -5.08
C ASP A 186 -2.76 -6.08 -4.35
N ASP A 187 -3.33 -6.44 -3.19
CA ASP A 187 -4.17 -5.55 -2.39
C ASP A 187 -3.37 -4.39 -1.78
N ASN A 188 -2.11 -4.65 -1.41
CA ASN A 188 -1.22 -3.67 -0.78
C ASN A 188 -0.27 -2.99 -1.79
N ARG A 189 -0.18 -3.48 -3.03
CA ARG A 189 0.62 -2.88 -4.12
C ARG A 189 0.37 -1.39 -4.31
N PRO A 190 -0.88 -0.86 -4.18
CA PRO A 190 -1.13 0.58 -4.30
C PRO A 190 -0.36 1.46 -3.30
N TYR A 191 0.11 0.95 -2.16
CA TYR A 191 1.01 1.72 -1.28
C TYR A 191 2.35 2.01 -1.97
N PHE A 192 2.91 1.01 -2.64
CA PHE A 192 4.17 1.15 -3.37
C PHE A 192 4.00 2.03 -4.61
N ASP A 193 2.93 1.85 -5.37
CA ASP A 193 2.70 2.67 -6.57
C ASP A 193 2.57 4.16 -6.24
N ARG A 194 1.91 4.50 -5.12
CA ARG A 194 1.86 5.88 -4.61
C ARG A 194 3.22 6.38 -4.17
N PHE A 195 4.01 5.55 -3.51
CA PHE A 195 5.38 5.90 -3.14
C PHE A 195 6.18 6.24 -4.41
N LEU A 196 6.14 5.39 -5.45
CA LEU A 196 6.80 5.62 -6.74
C LEU A 196 6.35 6.92 -7.44
N GLN A 197 5.10 7.34 -7.27
CA GLN A 197 4.60 8.61 -7.83
C GLN A 197 5.15 9.85 -7.12
N THR A 198 5.69 9.69 -5.91
CA THR A 198 6.13 10.81 -5.05
C THR A 198 7.63 10.79 -4.76
N VAL A 199 8.31 9.71 -5.12
CA VAL A 199 9.74 9.54 -4.82
C VAL A 199 10.57 10.43 -5.74
N GLU A 200 11.45 11.20 -5.13
CA GLU A 200 12.53 11.94 -5.77
C GLU A 200 13.85 11.35 -5.28
N TYR A 201 14.80 11.13 -6.18
CA TYR A 201 16.03 10.40 -5.86
C TYR A 201 17.28 10.99 -6.48
#